data_AF-A0A7S1DYY9-F1
#
_entry.id   AF-A0A7S1DYY9-F1
#
_cell.length_a   1.000
_cell.length_b   1.000
_cell.length_c   1.000
_cell.angle_alpha   90.00
_cell.angle_beta   90.00
_cell.angle_gamma   90.00
#
_symmetry.space_group_name_H-M   'P 1'
#
loop_
_entity.id
_entity.type
_entity.pdbx_description
1 polymer ?
#
loop_
_entity_poly.entity_id
_entity_poly.type
_entity_poly.pdbx_seq_one_letter_code
_entity_poly.pdbx_strand_id
1 'polypeptide(L)'
;LMTAVYDALTRGSVGIFESPTGTGKSLSIICSSLRWLKENPVYVSVDEEAEHVKPEDEDLPAWVLDHVKKRANEAAKRAEERERERLGRARERMAAQAKERKAKMSKRAGGNVLVICGSK
;
A
#
# COMPACT_ATOMS: atom_id res chain seq x y z
N LEU A 1 21.22 -30.59 -3.85
CA LEU A 1 19.77 -30.38 -3.72
C LEU A 1 19.42 -28.91 -3.50
N MET A 2 19.86 -28.25 -2.42
CA MET A 2 19.52 -26.84 -2.14
C MET A 2 19.78 -25.86 -3.29
N THR A 3 20.98 -25.91 -3.90
CA THR A 3 21.33 -25.04 -5.05
C THR A 3 20.42 -25.29 -6.24
N ALA A 4 20.19 -26.57 -6.58
CA ALA A 4 19.33 -26.96 -7.69
C ALA A 4 17.85 -26.54 -7.48
N VAL A 5 17.33 -26.61 -6.25
CA VAL A 5 16.00 -26.10 -5.91
C VAL A 5 15.95 -24.58 -6.02
N TYR A 6 16.95 -23.87 -5.48
CA TYR A 6 17.05 -22.42 -5.60
C TYR A 6 17.11 -21.97 -7.06
N ASP A 7 17.89 -22.65 -7.90
CA ASP A 7 18.02 -22.33 -9.32
C ASP A 7 16.71 -22.57 -10.08
N ALA A 8 16.01 -23.66 -9.78
CA ALA A 8 14.71 -23.96 -10.39
C ALA A 8 13.66 -22.90 -10.04
N LEU A 9 13.63 -22.44 -8.78
CA LEU A 9 12.79 -21.33 -8.33
C LEU A 9 13.16 -20.02 -9.04
N THR A 10 14.45 -19.73 -9.15
CA THR A 10 14.95 -18.51 -9.83
C THR A 10 14.59 -18.48 -11.31
N ARG A 11 14.53 -19.65 -11.96
CA ARG A 11 14.16 -19.79 -13.38
C ARG A 11 12.65 -19.91 -13.61
N GLY A 12 11.83 -20.01 -12.56
CA GLY A 12 10.39 -20.28 -12.69
C GLY A 12 10.09 -21.62 -13.38
N SER A 13 10.95 -22.62 -13.18
CA SER A 13 10.92 -23.89 -13.92
C SER A 13 10.53 -25.07 -13.03
N VAL A 14 9.94 -26.12 -13.62
CA VAL A 14 9.63 -27.37 -12.91
C VAL A 14 10.88 -28.24 -12.80
N GLY A 15 11.28 -28.59 -11.58
CA GLY A 15 12.42 -29.46 -11.29
C GLY A 15 12.02 -30.75 -10.58
N ILE A 16 12.51 -31.89 -11.06
CA ILE A 16 12.36 -33.19 -10.40
C ILE A 16 13.65 -33.48 -9.62
N PHE A 17 13.52 -33.66 -8.31
CA PHE A 17 14.67 -33.83 -7.42
C PHE A 17 14.59 -35.11 -6.60
N GLU A 18 15.59 -35.98 -6.81
CA GLU A 18 15.81 -37.16 -5.97
C GLU A 18 16.94 -36.92 -4.96
N SER A 19 16.79 -37.54 -3.78
CA SER A 19 17.75 -37.43 -2.69
C SER A 19 17.67 -38.71 -1.85
N PRO A 20 18.81 -39.29 -1.43
CA PRO A 20 18.82 -40.47 -0.57
C PRO A 20 18.14 -40.22 0.77
N THR A 21 17.52 -41.26 1.34
CA THR A 21 16.85 -41.20 2.65
C THR A 21 17.84 -40.77 3.75
N GLY A 22 17.39 -39.93 4.68
CA GLY A 22 18.21 -39.48 5.82
C GLY A 22 19.11 -38.25 5.55
N THR A 23 19.11 -37.70 4.33
CA THR A 23 19.94 -36.52 3.97
C THR A 23 19.23 -35.17 4.10
N GLY A 24 18.13 -35.11 4.87
CA GLY A 24 17.45 -33.83 5.15
C GLY A 24 16.78 -33.21 3.92
N LYS A 25 16.04 -33.99 3.13
CA LYS A 25 15.28 -33.50 1.97
C LYS A 25 14.35 -32.34 2.33
N SER A 26 13.59 -32.47 3.42
CA SER A 26 12.69 -31.42 3.90
C SER A 26 13.44 -30.14 4.24
N LEU A 27 14.57 -30.25 4.95
CA LEU A 27 15.39 -29.10 5.32
C LEU A 27 15.98 -28.41 4.08
N SER A 28 16.46 -29.21 3.12
CA SER A 28 17.01 -28.70 1.86
C SER A 28 15.98 -27.90 1.06
N ILE A 29 14.75 -28.40 0.94
CA ILE A 29 13.66 -27.69 0.25
C ILE A 29 13.32 -26.41 1.03
N ILE A 30 13.08 -26.49 2.35
CA ILE A 30 12.69 -25.33 3.16
C ILE A 30 13.77 -24.22 3.12
N CYS A 31 15.04 -24.55 3.35
CA CYS A 31 16.11 -23.56 3.37
C CYS A 31 16.31 -22.87 2.02
N SER A 32 16.23 -23.62 0.92
CA SER A 32 16.38 -23.05 -0.43
C SER A 32 15.20 -22.15 -0.80
N SER A 33 13.96 -22.56 -0.50
CA SER A 33 12.76 -21.74 -0.73
C SER A 33 12.78 -20.46 0.11
N LEU A 34 13.12 -20.54 1.41
CA LEU A 34 13.18 -19.36 2.27
C LEU A 34 14.29 -18.39 1.85
N ARG A 35 15.45 -18.91 1.42
CA ARG A 35 16.53 -18.07 0.90
C ARG A 35 16.07 -17.34 -0.36
N TRP A 36 15.45 -18.05 -1.28
CA TRP A 36 14.92 -17.48 -2.52
C TRP A 36 13.89 -16.37 -2.25
N LEU A 37 12.92 -16.61 -1.35
CA LEU A 37 11.93 -15.61 -0.96
C LEU A 37 12.56 -14.35 -0.35
N LYS A 38 13.61 -14.49 0.47
CA LYS A 38 14.30 -13.35 1.09
C LYS A 38 14.98 -12.45 0.05
N GLU A 39 15.48 -13.03 -1.04
CA GLU A 39 16.21 -12.32 -2.08
C GLU A 39 15.31 -11.80 -3.20
N ASN A 40 14.09 -12.32 -3.31
CA ASN A 40 13.11 -11.97 -4.33
C ASN A 40 11.84 -11.34 -3.72
N PRO A 41 11.93 -10.22 -2.97
CA PRO A 41 10.79 -9.61 -2.27
C PRO A 41 9.72 -9.07 -3.21
N VAL A 42 10.05 -8.78 -4.48
CA VAL A 42 9.09 -8.33 -5.49
C VAL A 42 8.14 -9.48 -5.88
N TYR A 43 8.56 -10.74 -5.84
CA TYR A 43 7.63 -11.87 -6.01
C TYR A 43 6.69 -12.06 -4.80
N VAL A 44 6.96 -11.38 -3.68
CA VAL A 44 6.08 -11.30 -2.51
C VAL A 44 5.13 -10.10 -2.60
N SER A 45 5.17 -9.29 -3.66
CA SER A 45 3.98 -8.54 -4.06
C SER A 45 2.99 -9.54 -4.66
N VAL A 46 2.42 -10.34 -3.76
CA VAL A 46 1.20 -11.14 -3.93
C VAL A 46 0.02 -10.17 -4.07
N ASP A 47 0.18 -9.17 -4.93
CA ASP A 47 -0.80 -8.15 -5.26
C ASP A 47 -1.44 -8.50 -6.61
N GLU A 48 -0.72 -9.16 -7.54
CA GLU A 48 -1.29 -9.56 -8.85
C GLU A 48 -1.99 -10.94 -8.83
N GLU A 49 -1.47 -11.93 -8.09
CA GLU A 49 -2.13 -13.25 -8.00
C GLU A 49 -3.23 -13.30 -6.92
N ALA A 50 -3.16 -12.46 -5.89
CA ALA A 50 -4.28 -12.27 -4.95
C ALA A 50 -5.45 -11.50 -5.58
N GLU A 51 -5.24 -10.85 -6.73
CA GLU A 51 -6.30 -10.19 -7.49
C GLU A 51 -7.31 -11.19 -8.08
N HIS A 52 -6.92 -12.46 -8.20
CA HIS A 52 -7.76 -13.52 -8.77
C HIS A 52 -8.55 -14.33 -7.73
N VAL A 53 -8.28 -14.17 -6.44
CA VAL A 53 -9.03 -14.86 -5.38
C VAL A 53 -10.09 -13.91 -4.84
N LYS A 54 -11.34 -14.16 -5.20
CA LYS A 54 -12.45 -13.36 -4.70
C LYS A 54 -12.80 -13.83 -3.29
N PRO A 55 -13.20 -12.92 -2.39
CA PRO A 55 -13.64 -13.27 -1.03
C PRO A 55 -14.88 -14.18 -0.99
N GLU A 56 -15.48 -14.47 -2.14
CA GLU A 56 -16.64 -15.34 -2.36
C GLU A 56 -16.32 -16.68 -3.04
N ASP A 57 -15.04 -17.04 -3.22
CA ASP A 57 -14.68 -18.36 -3.75
C ASP A 57 -14.92 -19.46 -2.69
N GLU A 58 -15.98 -20.25 -2.88
CA GLU A 58 -16.40 -21.33 -1.94
C GLU A 58 -15.42 -22.51 -1.86
N ASP A 59 -14.56 -22.68 -2.86
CA ASP A 59 -13.60 -23.79 -2.95
C ASP A 59 -12.34 -23.59 -2.07
N LEU A 60 -12.17 -22.43 -1.45
CA LEU A 60 -11.01 -22.12 -0.62
C LEU A 60 -11.25 -22.39 0.87
N PRO A 61 -10.23 -22.90 1.61
CA PRO A 61 -10.32 -23.04 3.05
C PRO A 61 -10.63 -21.72 3.77
N ALA A 62 -11.41 -21.77 4.85
CA ALA A 62 -11.85 -20.59 5.60
C ALA A 62 -10.72 -19.66 6.07
N TRP A 63 -9.56 -20.22 6.43
CA TRP A 63 -8.39 -19.43 6.85
C TRP A 63 -7.77 -18.63 5.69
N VAL A 64 -7.85 -19.15 4.46
CA VAL A 64 -7.37 -18.44 3.27
C VAL A 64 -8.29 -17.26 2.97
N LEU A 65 -9.61 -17.49 3.02
CA LEU A 65 -10.62 -16.43 2.84
C LEU A 65 -10.49 -15.32 3.89
N ASP A 66 -10.25 -15.66 5.16
CA ASP A 66 -9.99 -14.67 6.21
C ASP A 66 -8.75 -13.82 5.93
N HIS A 67 -7.66 -14.46 5.47
CA HIS A 67 -6.44 -13.76 5.11
C HIS A 67 -6.66 -12.76 3.96
N VAL A 68 -7.37 -13.19 2.91
CA VAL A 68 -7.71 -12.34 1.75
C VAL A 68 -8.60 -11.16 2.19
N LYS A 69 -9.67 -11.42 2.96
CA LYS A 69 -10.57 -10.38 3.49
C LYS A 69 -9.82 -9.37 4.36
N LYS A 70 -8.93 -9.84 5.23
CA LYS A 70 -8.12 -8.98 6.09
C LYS A 70 -7.21 -8.06 5.28
N ARG A 71 -6.51 -8.59 4.27
CA ARG A 71 -5.67 -7.76 3.38
C ARG A 71 -6.48 -6.71 2.63
N ALA A 72 -7.63 -7.07 2.09
CA ALA A 72 -8.53 -6.16 1.39
C ALA A 72 -9.01 -5.02 2.31
N ASN A 73 -9.44 -5.34 3.53
CA ASN A 73 -9.88 -4.35 4.51
C ASN A 73 -8.74 -3.40 4.93
N GLU A 74 -7.53 -3.92 5.14
CA GLU A 74 -6.36 -3.09 5.44
C GLU A 74 -6.00 -2.15 4.29
N ALA A 75 -6.07 -2.63 3.04
CA ALA A 75 -5.84 -1.82 1.85
C ALA A 75 -6.89 -0.71 1.71
N ALA A 76 -8.18 -1.03 1.91
CA ALA A 76 -9.28 -0.08 1.90
C ALA A 76 -9.12 0.99 2.98
N LYS A 77 -8.77 0.59 4.22
CA LYS A 77 -8.51 1.53 5.32
C LYS A 77 -7.36 2.49 5.02
N ARG A 78 -6.26 1.98 4.45
CA ARG A 78 -5.12 2.81 4.01
C ARG A 78 -5.54 3.78 2.90
N ALA A 79 -6.41 3.36 1.98
CA ALA A 79 -6.92 4.23 0.92
C ALA A 79 -7.80 5.36 1.47
N GLU A 80 -8.72 5.03 2.38
CA GLU A 80 -9.59 6.00 3.06
C GLU A 80 -8.76 7.03 3.84
N GLU A 81 -7.73 6.59 4.57
CA GLU A 81 -6.84 7.50 5.31
C GLU A 81 -6.11 8.49 4.40
N ARG A 82 -5.59 8.01 3.26
CA ARG A 82 -4.95 8.86 2.25
C ARG A 82 -5.92 9.89 1.67
N GLU A 83 -7.16 9.49 1.41
CA GLU A 83 -8.19 10.39 0.91
C GLU A 83 -8.57 11.44 1.96
N ARG A 84 -8.79 11.02 3.20
CA ARG A 84 -9.09 11.90 4.33
C ARG A 84 -7.99 12.94 4.52
N GLU A 85 -6.73 12.51 4.45
CA GLU A 85 -5.58 13.41 4.54
C GLU A 85 -5.56 14.41 3.37
N ARG A 86 -5.79 13.96 2.14
CA ARG A 86 -5.85 14.81 0.95
C ARG A 86 -6.96 15.87 1.07
N LEU A 87 -8.16 15.47 1.50
CA LEU A 87 -9.28 16.38 1.72
C LEU A 87 -9.01 17.35 2.86
N GLY A 88 -8.37 16.89 3.94
CA GLY A 88 -7.93 17.74 5.06
C GLY A 88 -7.00 18.85 4.60
N ARG A 89 -5.93 18.50 3.87
CA ARG A 89 -4.98 19.47 3.30
C ARG A 89 -5.67 20.47 2.35
N ALA A 90 -6.64 20.02 1.55
CA ALA A 90 -7.40 20.90 0.66
C ALA A 90 -8.27 21.90 1.46
N ARG A 91 -8.96 21.44 2.52
CA ARG A 91 -9.77 22.30 3.41
C ARG A 91 -8.93 23.36 4.11
N GLU A 92 -7.75 23.00 4.60
CA GLU A 92 -6.81 23.94 5.23
C GLU A 92 -6.37 25.04 4.26
N ARG A 93 -6.01 24.68 3.02
CA ARG A 93 -5.65 25.63 1.96
C ARG A 93 -6.80 26.61 1.67
N MET A 94 -8.02 26.12 1.55
CA MET A 94 -9.20 26.96 1.32
C MET A 94 -9.48 27.90 2.50
N ALA A 95 -9.33 27.41 3.73
CA ALA A 95 -9.50 28.22 4.93
C ALA A 95 -8.45 29.33 5.05
N ALA A 96 -7.18 29.04 4.70
CA ALA A 96 -6.11 30.03 4.65
C ALA A 96 -6.40 31.13 3.61
N GLN A 97 -6.80 30.75 2.40
CA GLN A 97 -7.21 31.70 1.36
C GLN A 97 -8.42 32.55 1.78
N ALA A 98 -9.41 31.96 2.44
CA ALA A 98 -10.57 32.69 2.95
C ALA A 98 -10.19 33.73 4.02
N LYS A 99 -9.29 33.37 4.95
CA LYS A 99 -8.73 34.30 5.95
C LYS A 99 -7.98 35.45 5.27
N GLU A 100 -7.15 35.15 4.28
CA GLU A 100 -6.39 36.15 3.53
C GLU A 100 -7.33 37.11 2.76
N ARG A 101 -8.36 36.59 2.09
CA ARG A 101 -9.39 37.40 1.41
C ARG A 101 -10.12 38.32 2.38
N LYS A 102 -10.52 37.82 3.56
CA LYS A 102 -11.14 38.63 4.62
C LYS A 102 -10.21 39.72 5.13
N ALA A 103 -8.94 39.41 5.38
CA ALA A 103 -7.94 40.39 5.81
C ALA A 103 -7.71 41.49 4.76
N LYS A 104 -7.63 41.14 3.47
CA LYS A 104 -7.54 42.10 2.36
C LYS A 104 -8.79 42.99 2.27
N MET A 105 -10.00 42.44 2.44
CA MET A 105 -11.25 43.21 2.49
C MET A 105 -11.28 44.19 3.67
N SER A 106 -10.89 43.77 4.87
CA SER A 106 -10.85 44.64 6.06
C SER A 106 -9.85 45.79 5.90
N LYS A 107 -8.67 45.55 5.31
CA LYS A 107 -7.71 46.62 5.00
C LYS A 107 -8.25 47.63 3.98
N ARG A 108 -8.94 47.16 2.94
CA ARG A 108 -9.60 48.03 1.94
C ARG A 108 -10.69 48.89 2.57
N ALA A 109 -11.51 48.34 3.46
CA ALA A 109 -12.56 49.08 4.16
C ALA A 109 -11.99 50.15 5.11
N GLY A 110 -10.92 49.83 5.86
CA GLY A 110 -10.26 50.81 6.74
C GLY A 110 -9.47 51.89 6.01
N GLY A 111 -8.87 51.57 4.85
CA GLY A 111 -8.14 52.51 4.03
C GLY A 111 -9.03 53.55 3.31
N ASN A 112 -10.28 53.19 3.00
CA ASN A 112 -11.20 54.10 2.31
C ASN A 112 -11.87 55.12 3.24
N VAL A 113 -11.87 54.89 4.56
CA VAL A 113 -12.42 55.83 5.55
C VAL A 113 -11.48 57.02 5.81
N LEU A 114 -10.16 56.84 5.62
CA LEU A 114 -9.18 57.91 5.85
C LEU A 114 -9.10 58.95 4.71
N VAL A 115 -9.69 58.68 3.54
CA VAL A 115 -9.54 59.55 2.35
C VAL A 115 -10.69 60.57 2.20
N ILE A 116 -11.76 60.49 3.01
CA ILE A 116 -12.94 61.37 2.83
C ILE A 116 -12.98 62.54 3.85
N CYS A 117 -12.16 62.53 4.90
CA CYS A 117 -12.13 63.61 5.90
C CYS A 117 -10.95 64.55 5.68
N GLY A 118 -10.99 65.33 4.59
CA GLY A 118 -9.90 66.26 4.30
C GLY A 118 -10.04 67.00 2.98
N SER A 119 -11.06 67.85 2.84
CA SER A 119 -10.99 69.00 1.93
C SER A 119 -12.03 70.05 2.32
N LYS A 120 -11.48 71.13 2.90
CA LYS A 120 -11.92 72.54 2.94
C LYS A 120 -13.39 72.87 3.15
#